data_AF-A0A077DFM4-F1
#
_entry.id   AF-A0A077DFM4-F1
#
_cell.length_a   1.000
_cell.length_b   1.000
_cell.length_c   1.000
_cell.angle_alpha   90.00
_cell.angle_beta   90.00
_cell.angle_gamma   90.00
#
_symmetry.space_group_name_H-M   'P 1'
#
loop_
_entity.id
_entity.type
_entity.pdbx_description
1 polymer ?
#
loop_
_entity_poly.entity_id
_entity_poly.type
_entity_poly.pdbx_seq_one_letter_code
_entity_poly.pdbx_strand_id
1 'polypeptide(L)' 'MILPSKTVAPVDSLICISAYVIEILKDKAMNIDELLELFNERYDKPISMDKMMLAINFLYLIDVVEYHDEIIKINVK' A
#
# COMPACT_ATOMS: atom_id res chain seq x y z
N MET A 1 -18.90 12.18 -20.66
CA MET A 1 -18.25 10.92 -20.27
C MET A 1 -16.77 11.18 -20.10
N ILE A 2 -16.26 11.01 -18.88
CA ILE A 2 -14.85 11.17 -18.54
C ILE A 2 -14.13 9.90 -19.02
N LEU A 3 -13.75 9.84 -20.29
CA LEU A 3 -12.82 8.82 -20.74
C LEU A 3 -11.51 9.01 -19.95
N PRO A 4 -10.93 7.94 -19.36
CA PRO A 4 -9.65 8.05 -18.66
C PRO A 4 -8.57 8.32 -19.72
N SER A 5 -8.25 9.59 -19.95
CA SER A 5 -7.24 10.03 -20.92
C SER A 5 -5.80 9.85 -20.45
N LYS A 6 -5.60 9.31 -19.25
CA LYS A 6 -4.29 9.05 -18.65
C LYS A 6 -4.15 7.57 -18.37
N THR A 7 -3.46 6.86 -19.25
CA THR A 7 -2.90 5.55 -18.94
C THR A 7 -1.98 5.72 -17.73
N VAL A 8 -2.40 5.22 -16.57
CA VAL A 8 -1.55 5.19 -15.38
C VAL A 8 -0.52 4.10 -15.59
N ALA A 9 0.76 4.44 -15.48
CA ALA A 9 1.82 3.43 -15.52
C ALA A 9 1.59 2.42 -14.38
N PRO A 10 1.82 1.12 -14.58
CA PRO A 10 1.60 0.12 -13.52
C PRO A 10 2.26 0.51 -12.20
N VAL A 11 3.47 1.07 -12.25
CA VAL A 11 4.22 1.53 -11.07
C VAL A 11 3.51 2.62 -10.25
N ASP A 12 2.64 3.40 -10.89
CA ASP A 12 1.84 4.46 -10.28
C ASP A 12 0.41 4.01 -9.93
N SER A 13 0.04 2.77 -10.28
CA SER A 13 -1.28 2.23 -9.99
C SER A 13 -1.42 1.93 -8.50
N LEU A 14 -2.55 2.35 -7.92
CA LEU A 14 -2.91 2.00 -6.54
C LEU A 14 -2.89 0.49 -6.32
N ILE A 15 -3.32 -0.30 -7.30
CA ILE A 15 -3.35 -1.77 -7.21
C ILE A 15 -1.95 -2.34 -7.06
N CYS A 16 -0.97 -1.86 -7.84
CA CYS A 16 0.40 -2.34 -7.76
C CYS A 16 1.07 -1.94 -6.45
N ILE A 17 0.86 -0.69 -6.02
CA ILE A 17 1.36 -0.19 -4.73
C ILE A 17 0.77 -1.04 -3.59
N SER A 18 -0.55 -1.24 -3.57
CA SER A 18 -1.23 -2.05 -2.56
C SER A 18 -0.78 -3.52 -2.56
N ALA A 19 -0.57 -4.12 -3.73
CA ALA A 19 -0.03 -5.48 -3.81
C ALA A 19 1.37 -5.58 -3.20
N TYR A 20 2.23 -4.60 -3.45
CA TYR A 20 3.57 -4.57 -2.90
C TYR A 20 3.59 -4.31 -1.38
N VAL A 21 2.66 -3.48 -0.88
CA VAL A 21 2.42 -3.33 0.57
C VAL A 21 2.06 -4.67 1.21
N ILE A 22 1.17 -5.47 0.58
CA ILE A 22 0.86 -6.81 1.08
C ILE A 22 2.11 -7.68 1.11
N GLU A 23 2.93 -7.69 0.04
CA GLU A 23 4.16 -8.49 0.02
C GLU A 23 5.11 -8.15 1.20
N ILE A 24 5.25 -6.87 1.56
CA ILE A 24 6.07 -6.47 2.72
C ILE A 24 5.44 -6.94 4.03
N LEU A 25 4.12 -6.76 4.17
CA LEU A 25 3.40 -7.12 5.40
C LEU A 25 3.25 -8.63 5.62
N LYS A 26 3.51 -9.47 4.60
CA LYS A 26 3.58 -10.93 4.75
C LYS A 26 4.70 -11.36 5.68
N ASP A 27 5.81 -10.63 5.67
CA ASP A 27 6.99 -10.97 6.46
C ASP A 27 6.80 -10.55 7.92
N LYS A 28 6.23 -9.36 8.16
CA LYS A 28 6.11 -8.76 9.50
C LYS A 28 5.04 -7.66 9.54
N ALA A 29 4.30 -7.61 10.65
CA ALA A 29 3.42 -6.48 10.98
C ALA A 29 4.24 -5.28 11.48
N MET A 30 3.90 -4.07 11.04
CA MET A 30 4.69 -2.86 11.30
C MET A 30 3.82 -1.60 11.27
N ASN A 31 4.38 -0.49 11.76
CA ASN A 31 3.74 0.82 11.65
C ASN A 31 3.89 1.40 10.23
N ILE A 32 3.17 2.49 9.96
CA ILE A 32 3.10 3.11 8.63
C ILE A 32 4.44 3.71 8.20
N ASP A 33 5.21 4.29 9.14
CA ASP A 33 6.49 4.92 8.83
C ASP A 33 7.52 3.87 8.42
N GLU A 34 7.65 2.78 9.17
CA GLU A 34 8.49 1.63 8.83
C GLU A 34 8.09 1.01 7.49
N LEU A 35 6.78 0.88 7.24
CA LEU A 35 6.25 0.35 5.99
C LEU A 35 6.62 1.25 4.80
N LEU A 36 6.51 2.57 4.96
CA LEU A 36 6.88 3.53 3.93
C LEU A 36 8.38 3.50 3.62
N GLU A 37 9.22 3.42 4.64
CA GLU A 37 10.66 3.31 4.49
C GLU A 37 11.02 2.04 3.71
N LEU A 38 10.57 0.87 4.18
CA LEU A 38 10.83 -0.42 3.51
C LEU A 38 10.26 -0.49 2.10
N PHE A 39 9.08 0.10 1.87
CA PHE A 39 8.50 0.19 0.53
C PHE A 39 9.41 0.99 -0.40
N ASN A 40 9.84 2.18 0.03
CA ASN A 40 10.65 3.08 -0.79
C ASN A 40 12.08 2.57 -1.01
N GLU A 41 12.60 1.72 -0.13
CA GLU A 41 13.87 1.02 -0.34
C GLU A 41 13.82 -0.04 -1.44
N ARG A 42 12.69 -0.77 -1.54
CA ARG A 42 12.58 -1.94 -2.43
C ARG A 42 11.83 -1.69 -3.74
N TYR A 43 10.99 -0.66 -3.79
CA TYR A 43 10.17 -0.34 -4.96
C TYR A 43 10.88 0.66 -5.88
N ASP A 44 10.80 0.45 -7.20
CA ASP A 44 11.54 1.24 -8.21
C ASP A 44 11.27 2.75 -8.16
N LYS A 45 10.11 3.15 -7.62
CA LYS A 45 9.68 4.55 -7.57
C LYS A 45 9.21 4.92 -6.16
N PRO A 46 9.94 5.74 -5.41
CA PRO A 46 9.52 6.12 -4.07
C PRO A 46 8.17 6.87 -4.12
N ILE A 47 7.36 6.64 -3.10
CA ILE A 47 6.04 7.25 -2.92
C ILE A 47 6.00 8.14 -1.68
N SER A 48 5.06 9.07 -1.65
CA SER A 48 4.79 9.91 -0.48
C SER A 48 3.91 9.19 0.55
N MET A 49 3.89 9.72 1.78
CA MET A 49 2.99 9.26 2.84
C MET A 49 1.52 9.25 2.38
N ASP A 50 1.06 10.27 1.66
CA ASP A 50 -0.32 10.33 1.16
C ASP A 50 -0.68 9.15 0.25
N LYS A 51 0.25 8.72 -0.61
CA LYS A 51 0.04 7.55 -1.48
C LYS A 51 0.03 6.25 -0.67
N MET A 52 0.88 6.15 0.34
CA MET A 52 0.92 5.00 1.25
C MET A 52 -0.39 4.89 2.04
N MET A 53 -0.85 6.00 2.63
CA MET A 53 -2.14 6.08 3.30
C MET A 53 -3.30 5.69 2.38
N LEU A 54 -3.28 6.15 1.12
CA LEU A 54 -4.30 5.76 0.14
C LEU A 54 -4.28 4.23 -0.12
N ALA A 55 -3.11 3.63 -0.24
CA ALA A 55 -2.95 2.18 -0.43
C ALA A 55 -3.44 1.39 0.77
N ILE A 56 -3.09 1.80 1.99
CA ILE A 56 -3.54 1.16 3.24
C ILE A 56 -5.05 1.30 3.40
N ASN A 57 -5.61 2.49 3.19
CA ASN A 57 -7.05 2.73 3.27
C ASN A 57 -7.81 1.86 2.28
N PHE A 58 -7.29 1.72 1.05
CA PHE A 58 -7.87 0.81 0.06
C PHE A 58 -7.86 -0.64 0.58
N LEU A 59 -6.73 -1.14 1.07
CA LEU A 59 -6.60 -2.49 1.61
C LEU A 59 -7.49 -2.73 2.83
N TYR A 60 -7.63 -1.74 3.70
CA TYR A 60 -8.50 -1.81 4.88
C TYR A 60 -9.98 -1.88 4.49
N LEU A 61 -10.41 -1.06 3.52
CA LEU A 61 -11.79 -1.06 3.02
C LEU A 61 -12.21 -2.39 2.39
N ILE A 62 -11.26 -3.13 1.82
CA ILE A 62 -11.51 -4.47 1.25
C ILE A 62 -11.21 -5.60 2.23
N ASP A 63 -11.00 -5.28 3.52
CA ASP A 63 -10.76 -6.24 4.61
C ASP A 63 -9.52 -7.12 4.43
N VAL A 64 -8.49 -6.61 3.73
CA VAL A 64 -7.22 -7.33 3.49
C VAL A 64 -6.17 -7.01 4.57
N VAL A 65 -6.26 -5.85 5.21
CA VAL A 65 -5.39 -5.47 6.33
C VAL A 65 -6.21 -4.99 7.51
N GLU A 66 -5.70 -5.25 8.70
CA GLU A 66 -6.21 -4.73 9.96
C GLU A 66 -5.24 -3.68 10.51
N TYR A 67 -5.79 -2.67 11.16
CA TYR A 67 -5.05 -1.62 11.84
C TYR A 67 -5.44 -1.61 13.32
N HIS A 68 -4.47 -1.83 14.21
CA HIS A 68 -4.65 -1.79 15.66
C HIS A 68 -3.38 -1.27 16.33
N ASP A 69 -3.51 -0.36 17.29
CA ASP A 69 -2.38 0.24 18.01
C ASP A 69 -1.24 0.71 17.10
N GLU A 70 -1.57 1.42 16.02
CA GLU A 70 -0.61 1.94 15.04
C GLU A 70 0.15 0.88 14.24
N ILE A 71 -0.19 -0.40 14.40
CA ILE A 71 0.38 -1.52 13.66
C ILE A 71 -0.59 -1.98 12.58
N ILE A 72 -0.05 -2.15 11.37
CA ILE A 72 -0.75 -2.76 10.23
C ILE A 72 -0.31 -4.21 10.13
N LYS A 73 -1.29 -5.10 9.96
CA LYS A 73 -1.08 -6.53 9.71
C LYS A 73 -2.03 -7.02 8.61
N ILE A 74 -1.65 -8.09 7.90
CA ILE A 74 -2.55 -8.75 6.96
C ILE A 74 -3.70 -9.41 7.74
N ASN A 75 -4.92 -9.20 7.27
CA ASN A 75 -6.09 -9.95 7.70
C ASN A 75 -6.20 -11.22 6.85
N VAL A 76 -5.58 -12.31 7.31
CA VAL A 76 -5.73 -13.61 6.64
C VAL A 76 -7.00 -14.26 7.20
N LYS A 77 -8.06 -14.30 6.39
CA LYS A 77 -9.21 -15.17 6.61
C LYS A 77 -8.95 -16.57 6.07
#